data_AF-J9URB7-F1
#
_entry.id   AF-J9URB7-F1
#
_cell.length_a   1.000
_cell.length_b   1.000
_cell.length_c   1.000
_cell.angle_alpha   90.00
_cell.angle_beta   90.00
_cell.angle_gamma   90.00
#
_symmetry.space_group_name_H-M   'P 1'
#
loop_
_entity.id
_entity.type
_entity.pdbx_description
1 polymer ?
#
loop_
_entity_poly.entity_id
_entity_poly.type
_entity_poly.pdbx_seq_one_letter_code
_entity_poly.pdbx_strand_id
1 'polypeptide(L)'
;MAELRYNPLLGDYVMIASHRQARPQMPKDYCPFCPGSGKVPDSYDVLCYDNDFPALSFEPPYPDDVDNGKLFRTAPSIGKCEVILYSSDHNTTLPELPVEHILKLVKLWQERMVKIAENKKIKYIMPFENKGEVVGVTMPHPHGQIYGYSWIPLRIKRKIDMASSYYNIKNKSLFADMLEQEIEDGRRIIFENDDFVCFLPFASEYPYGIMIMPKKNIIAINDFNEKNLYHWQIF
;
A
#
# COMPACT_ATOMS: atom_id res chain seq x y z
N MET A 1 -3.19 9.83 -21.67
CA MET A 1 -4.29 10.28 -20.80
C MET A 1 -4.16 9.63 -19.43
N ALA A 2 -4.38 10.43 -18.38
CA ALA A 2 -4.42 10.00 -16.99
C ALA A 2 -5.33 10.95 -16.19
N GLU A 3 -6.49 10.50 -15.73
CA GLU A 3 -7.49 11.33 -15.05
C GLU A 3 -8.27 10.53 -14.01
N LEU A 4 -8.99 11.25 -13.15
CA LEU A 4 -9.96 10.67 -12.22
C LEU A 4 -11.36 10.92 -12.76
N ARG A 5 -12.21 9.90 -12.74
CA ARG A 5 -13.65 10.04 -13.03
C ARG A 5 -14.47 9.72 -11.80
N TYR A 6 -15.36 10.62 -11.41
CA TYR A 6 -16.21 10.43 -10.24
C TYR A 6 -17.32 9.42 -10.51
N ASN A 7 -17.44 8.40 -9.66
CA ASN A 7 -18.54 7.44 -9.65
C ASN A 7 -19.65 7.92 -8.69
N PRO A 8 -20.80 8.40 -9.20
CA PRO A 8 -21.87 8.91 -8.36
C PRO A 8 -22.59 7.84 -7.54
N LEU A 9 -22.48 6.55 -7.89
CA LEU A 9 -23.10 5.45 -7.14
C LEU A 9 -22.37 5.18 -5.82
N LEU A 10 -21.05 5.37 -5.81
CA LEU A 10 -20.18 5.05 -4.69
C LEU A 10 -19.64 6.28 -3.96
N GLY A 11 -19.70 7.44 -4.61
CA GLY A 11 -19.09 8.66 -4.11
C GLY A 11 -17.56 8.61 -4.06
N ASP A 12 -16.94 7.92 -5.03
CA ASP A 12 -15.49 7.71 -5.12
C ASP A 12 -14.96 7.97 -6.53
N TYR A 13 -13.64 8.07 -6.68
CA TYR A 13 -12.97 8.25 -7.95
C TYR A 13 -12.47 6.93 -8.53
N VAL A 14 -12.61 6.80 -9.85
CA VAL A 14 -11.98 5.75 -10.65
C VAL A 14 -10.79 6.36 -11.38
N MET A 15 -9.62 5.71 -11.27
CA MET A 15 -8.42 6.10 -12.02
C MET A 15 -8.51 5.59 -13.46
N ILE A 16 -8.47 6.51 -14.43
CA ILE A 16 -8.42 6.20 -15.86
C ILE A 16 -7.03 6.54 -16.38
N ALA A 17 -6.26 5.53 -16.76
CA ALA A 17 -4.87 5.69 -17.20
C ALA A 17 -4.60 4.86 -18.47
N SER A 18 -4.99 5.40 -19.63
CA SER A 18 -4.93 4.67 -20.91
C SER A 18 -3.51 4.32 -21.36
N HIS A 19 -2.51 5.14 -21.01
CA HIS A 19 -1.11 4.91 -21.35
C HIS A 19 -0.56 3.60 -20.76
N ARG A 20 -1.20 3.05 -19.71
CA ARG A 20 -0.82 1.77 -19.11
C ARG A 20 -1.05 0.58 -20.04
N GLN A 21 -1.86 0.72 -21.10
CA GLN A 21 -1.99 -0.31 -22.14
C GLN A 21 -0.68 -0.52 -22.92
N ALA A 22 0.21 0.48 -22.94
CA ALA A 22 1.53 0.36 -23.56
C ALA A 22 2.57 -0.31 -22.64
N ARG A 23 2.17 -0.80 -21.46
CA ARG A 23 3.07 -1.54 -20.57
C ARG A 23 3.54 -2.80 -21.30
N PRO A 24 4.85 -2.97 -21.55
CA PRO A 24 5.35 -4.11 -22.29
C PRO A 24 5.06 -5.40 -21.54
N GLN A 25 4.70 -6.45 -22.28
CA GLN A 25 4.84 -7.81 -21.78
C GLN A 25 6.34 -8.09 -21.64
N MET A 26 6.74 -8.54 -20.46
CA MET A 26 8.15 -8.69 -20.12
C MET A 26 8.78 -9.83 -20.94
N PRO A 27 9.97 -9.62 -21.56
CA PRO A 27 10.74 -10.72 -22.13
C PRO A 27 11.12 -11.70 -21.03
N LYS A 28 11.18 -13.01 -21.33
CA LYS A 28 11.57 -14.03 -20.35
C LYS A 28 12.98 -13.80 -19.76
N ASP A 29 13.88 -13.22 -20.56
CA ASP A 29 15.31 -13.14 -20.25
C ASP A 29 15.78 -11.73 -19.85
N TYR A 30 14.85 -10.81 -19.58
CA TYR A 30 15.19 -9.45 -19.17
C TYR A 30 14.29 -8.97 -18.03
N CYS A 31 14.88 -8.33 -17.03
CA CYS A 31 14.15 -7.69 -15.95
C CYS A 31 14.71 -6.26 -15.72
N PRO A 32 13.88 -5.20 -15.79
CA PRO A 32 14.33 -3.82 -15.53
C PRO A 32 14.74 -3.58 -14.08
N PHE A 33 14.44 -4.52 -13.20
CA PHE A 33 14.73 -4.43 -11.78
C PHE A 33 15.96 -5.24 -11.38
N CYS A 34 16.55 -6.01 -12.29
CA CYS A 34 17.84 -6.67 -12.03
C CYS A 34 19.02 -5.72 -12.25
N PRO A 35 20.11 -5.87 -11.47
CA PRO A 35 21.42 -5.32 -11.80
C PRO A 35 21.84 -5.59 -13.25
N GLY A 36 22.52 -4.64 -13.88
CA GLY A 36 22.92 -4.74 -15.30
C GLY A 36 21.80 -4.44 -16.31
N SER A 37 20.57 -4.15 -15.88
CA SER A 37 19.48 -3.74 -16.77
C SER A 37 19.62 -2.32 -17.34
N GLY A 38 20.47 -1.49 -16.73
CA GLY A 38 20.61 -0.06 -17.03
C GLY A 38 19.48 0.81 -16.49
N LYS A 39 18.52 0.23 -15.74
CA LYS A 39 17.40 0.95 -15.10
C LYS A 39 17.56 1.11 -13.59
N VAL A 40 18.33 0.23 -12.97
CA VAL A 40 18.64 0.23 -11.53
C VAL A 40 20.17 0.20 -11.33
N PRO A 41 20.68 0.57 -10.13
CA PRO A 41 22.08 0.40 -9.80
C PRO A 41 22.55 -1.05 -9.92
N ASP A 42 23.86 -1.26 -10.13
CA ASP A 42 24.47 -2.59 -10.22
C ASP A 42 24.44 -3.38 -8.90
N SER A 43 24.06 -2.73 -7.80
CA SER A 43 23.82 -3.37 -6.51
C SER A 43 22.89 -2.51 -5.66
N TYR A 44 21.94 -3.12 -4.97
CA TYR A 44 21.11 -2.49 -3.95
C TYR A 44 20.53 -3.55 -3.00
N ASP A 45 20.25 -3.15 -1.75
CA ASP A 45 19.53 -4.00 -0.79
C ASP A 45 18.02 -3.85 -0.98
N VAL A 46 17.54 -2.60 -0.91
CA VAL A 46 16.16 -2.20 -1.20
C VAL A 46 16.21 -0.92 -2.03
N LEU A 47 15.24 -0.71 -2.92
CA LEU A 47 15.25 0.47 -3.80
C LEU A 47 13.84 1.00 -4.04
N CYS A 48 13.68 2.31 -3.97
CA CYS A 48 12.52 3.00 -4.51
C CYS A 48 12.77 3.32 -5.99
N TYR A 49 11.87 2.87 -6.85
CA TYR A 49 11.89 3.10 -8.30
C TYR A 49 10.59 3.80 -8.71
N ASP A 50 10.69 4.90 -9.46
CA ASP A 50 9.50 5.60 -9.95
C ASP A 50 8.78 4.75 -11.01
N ASN A 51 7.48 4.54 -10.83
CA ASN A 51 6.74 3.66 -11.74
C ASN A 51 6.75 4.24 -13.17
N ASP A 52 7.24 3.47 -14.15
CA ASP A 52 7.31 3.88 -15.56
C ASP A 52 5.92 4.13 -16.19
N PHE A 53 4.86 3.55 -15.62
CA PHE A 53 3.48 3.63 -16.10
C PHE A 53 2.54 4.08 -14.98
N PRO A 54 2.75 5.27 -14.39
CA PRO A 54 2.09 5.66 -13.16
C PRO A 54 0.61 6.00 -13.42
N ALA A 55 -0.29 5.47 -12.59
CA ALA A 55 -1.71 5.85 -12.66
C ALA A 55 -1.95 7.28 -12.11
N LEU A 56 -1.03 7.79 -11.31
CA LEU A 56 -1.08 9.07 -10.63
C LEU A 56 0.27 9.78 -10.72
N SER A 57 0.27 11.11 -10.92
CA SER A 57 1.48 11.95 -10.99
C SER A 57 1.27 13.26 -10.23
N PHE A 58 2.33 13.91 -9.76
CA PHE A 58 2.21 15.24 -9.16
C PHE A 58 1.84 16.31 -10.20
N GLU A 59 2.19 16.07 -11.45
CA GLU A 59 1.90 16.91 -12.61
C GLU A 59 1.21 16.05 -13.67
N PRO A 60 -0.06 15.67 -13.46
CA PRO A 60 -0.80 14.89 -14.45
C PRO A 60 -1.22 15.77 -15.64
N PRO A 61 -1.47 15.19 -16.82
CA PRO A 61 -2.10 15.91 -17.92
C PRO A 61 -3.49 16.43 -17.50
N TYR A 62 -3.98 17.43 -18.23
CA TYR A 62 -5.36 17.88 -18.07
C TYR A 62 -6.34 16.74 -18.36
N PRO A 63 -7.44 16.63 -17.59
CA PRO A 63 -8.53 15.69 -17.90
C PRO A 63 -9.12 15.93 -19.28
N ASP A 64 -9.73 14.90 -19.85
CA ASP A 64 -10.47 15.03 -21.10
C ASP A 64 -11.74 15.87 -20.90
N ASP A 65 -12.19 16.51 -21.98
CA ASP A 65 -13.44 17.27 -22.01
C ASP A 65 -14.68 16.35 -22.13
N VAL A 66 -14.85 15.49 -21.12
CA VAL A 66 -15.99 14.57 -20.97
C VAL A 66 -16.84 14.90 -19.74
N ASP A 67 -16.41 15.87 -18.93
CA ASP A 67 -17.18 16.46 -17.85
C ASP A 67 -18.21 17.41 -18.44
N ASN A 68 -19.50 17.13 -18.23
CA ASN A 68 -20.59 17.94 -18.77
C ASN A 68 -21.18 18.92 -17.73
N GLY A 69 -20.52 19.09 -16.58
CA GLY A 69 -20.96 19.96 -15.50
C GLY A 69 -22.24 19.52 -14.80
N LYS A 70 -22.74 18.30 -15.08
CA LYS A 70 -23.97 17.76 -14.47
C LYS A 70 -23.63 16.60 -13.53
N LEU A 71 -23.87 15.37 -13.97
CA LEU A 71 -23.69 14.16 -13.17
C LEU A 71 -22.26 13.65 -13.21
N PHE A 72 -21.65 13.68 -14.41
CA PHE A 72 -20.31 13.16 -14.64
C PHE A 72 -19.28 14.24 -14.38
N ARG A 73 -18.28 13.92 -13.56
CA ARG A 73 -17.23 14.83 -13.16
C ARG A 73 -15.85 14.22 -13.37
N THR A 74 -14.91 15.02 -13.87
CA THR A 74 -13.50 14.64 -13.99
C THR A 74 -12.64 15.44 -13.01
N ALA A 75 -11.48 14.89 -12.65
CA ALA A 75 -10.46 15.61 -11.89
C ALA A 75 -9.06 15.18 -12.32
N PRO A 76 -8.04 16.05 -12.15
CA PRO A 76 -6.66 15.67 -12.39
C PRO A 76 -6.22 14.45 -11.55
N SER A 77 -5.47 13.53 -12.14
CA SER A 77 -4.94 12.31 -11.50
C SER A 77 -3.74 12.59 -10.59
N ILE A 78 -3.91 13.55 -9.68
CA ILE A 78 -2.83 13.99 -8.78
C ILE A 78 -2.49 12.89 -7.79
N GLY A 79 -1.22 12.51 -7.72
CA GLY A 79 -0.72 11.52 -6.78
C GLY A 79 0.71 11.10 -7.05
N LYS A 80 1.12 9.94 -6.53
CA LYS A 80 2.44 9.35 -6.79
C LYS A 80 2.30 7.83 -6.86
N CYS A 81 3.02 7.20 -7.78
CA CYS A 81 3.13 5.75 -7.87
C CYS A 81 4.61 5.35 -7.83
N GLU A 82 5.03 4.69 -6.76
CA GLU A 82 6.38 4.16 -6.59
C GLU A 82 6.34 2.62 -6.59
N VAL A 83 7.39 2.01 -7.11
CA VAL A 83 7.71 0.59 -6.99
C VAL A 83 8.79 0.46 -5.94
N ILE A 84 8.61 -0.46 -5.00
CA ILE A 84 9.59 -0.73 -3.94
C ILE A 84 10.21 -2.09 -4.20
N LEU A 85 11.46 -2.12 -4.65
CA LEU A 85 12.20 -3.34 -4.91
C LEU A 85 12.77 -3.87 -3.59
N TYR A 86 12.45 -5.11 -3.27
CA TYR A 86 12.78 -5.71 -1.97
C TYR A 86 14.20 -6.27 -1.93
N SER A 87 14.76 -6.64 -3.08
CA SER A 87 16.11 -7.20 -3.22
C SER A 87 16.62 -6.99 -4.63
N SER A 88 17.94 -7.01 -4.80
CA SER A 88 18.59 -7.13 -6.12
C SER A 88 18.59 -8.58 -6.65
N ASP A 89 18.41 -9.56 -5.77
CA ASP A 89 18.18 -10.96 -6.16
C ASP A 89 16.77 -11.11 -6.73
N HIS A 90 16.70 -11.63 -7.95
CA HIS A 90 15.46 -11.81 -8.70
C HIS A 90 14.56 -12.91 -8.12
N ASN A 91 15.17 -13.95 -7.54
CA ASN A 91 14.46 -15.17 -7.18
C ASN A 91 14.08 -15.24 -5.70
N THR A 92 14.54 -14.29 -4.89
CA THR A 92 14.20 -14.24 -3.48
C THR A 92 12.78 -13.73 -3.27
N THR A 93 12.18 -14.12 -2.15
CA THR A 93 10.87 -13.68 -1.72
C THR A 93 10.93 -13.10 -0.32
N LEU A 94 9.94 -12.26 0.05
CA LEU A 94 9.92 -11.56 1.33
C LEU A 94 10.20 -12.48 2.57
N PRO A 95 9.63 -13.70 2.68
CA PRO A 95 9.90 -14.60 3.81
C PRO A 95 11.31 -15.20 3.86
N GLU A 96 12.07 -15.14 2.75
CA GLU A 96 13.43 -15.68 2.66
C GLU A 96 14.49 -14.62 3.02
N LEU A 97 14.10 -13.36 3.12
CA LEU A 97 14.99 -12.26 3.47
C LEU A 97 15.32 -12.28 4.97
N PRO A 98 16.58 -12.02 5.36
CA PRO A 98 16.95 -11.94 6.76
C PRO A 98 16.30 -10.72 7.42
N VAL A 99 16.13 -10.82 8.74
CA VAL A 99 15.52 -9.79 9.60
C VAL A 99 16.08 -8.40 9.32
N GLU A 100 17.40 -8.28 9.28
CA GLU A 100 18.11 -7.01 9.07
C GLU A 100 17.79 -6.38 7.71
N HIS A 101 17.43 -7.20 6.72
CA HIS A 101 17.03 -6.74 5.40
C HIS A 101 15.58 -6.26 5.38
N ILE A 102 14.67 -6.98 6.04
CA ILE A 102 13.27 -6.54 6.21
C ILE A 102 13.24 -5.18 6.94
N LEU A 103 14.11 -4.97 7.94
CA LEU A 103 14.24 -3.67 8.61
C LEU A 103 14.61 -2.54 7.64
N LYS A 104 15.49 -2.78 6.66
CA LYS A 104 15.80 -1.80 5.61
C LYS A 104 14.58 -1.49 4.76
N LEU A 105 13.79 -2.51 4.41
CA LEU A 105 12.56 -2.36 3.63
C LEU A 105 11.51 -1.51 4.37
N VAL A 106 11.25 -1.80 5.65
CA VAL A 106 10.27 -1.03 6.44
C VAL A 106 10.74 0.41 6.64
N LYS A 107 12.04 0.63 6.88
CA LYS A 107 12.63 1.98 6.94
C LYS A 107 12.48 2.73 5.61
N LEU A 108 12.67 2.04 4.48
CA LEU A 108 12.41 2.62 3.16
C LEU A 108 10.94 3.01 3.02
N TRP A 109 9.98 2.18 3.46
CA TRP A 109 8.57 2.57 3.47
C TRP A 109 8.32 3.84 4.30
N GLN A 110 8.88 3.92 5.50
CA GLN A 110 8.77 5.12 6.34
C GLN A 110 9.31 6.36 5.62
N GLU A 111 10.51 6.27 5.05
CA GLU A 111 11.14 7.36 4.29
C GLU A 111 10.25 7.80 3.11
N ARG A 112 9.77 6.84 2.31
CA ARG A 112 8.92 7.13 1.14
C ARG A 112 7.60 7.75 1.54
N MET A 113 6.96 7.26 2.61
CA MET A 113 5.72 7.84 3.12
C MET A 113 5.91 9.30 3.57
N VAL A 114 7.01 9.62 4.27
CA VAL A 114 7.34 11.02 4.62
C VAL A 114 7.54 11.86 3.36
N LYS A 115 8.32 11.35 2.41
CA LYS A 115 8.66 12.09 1.18
C LYS A 115 7.42 12.40 0.33
N ILE A 116 6.54 11.43 0.15
CA ILE A 116 5.28 11.59 -0.59
C ILE A 116 4.36 12.60 0.12
N ALA A 117 4.33 12.58 1.46
CA ALA A 117 3.50 13.48 2.27
C ALA A 117 3.97 14.96 2.24
N GLU A 118 5.17 15.25 1.74
CA GLU A 118 5.61 16.63 1.51
C GLU A 118 4.66 17.38 0.54
N ASN A 119 4.09 16.65 -0.43
CA ASN A 119 3.08 17.21 -1.32
C ASN A 119 1.72 17.31 -0.61
N LYS A 120 1.30 18.53 -0.26
CA LYS A 120 0.06 18.80 0.49
C LYS A 120 -1.24 18.42 -0.22
N LYS A 121 -1.17 18.11 -1.53
CA LYS A 121 -2.32 17.58 -2.28
C LYS A 121 -2.59 16.12 -1.93
N ILE A 122 -1.60 15.36 -1.42
CA ILE A 122 -1.78 13.98 -0.97
C ILE A 122 -2.61 13.94 0.31
N LYS A 123 -3.58 13.03 0.35
CA LYS A 123 -4.51 12.79 1.47
C LYS A 123 -4.41 11.39 2.05
N TYR A 124 -3.89 10.42 1.29
CA TYR A 124 -3.69 9.05 1.76
C TYR A 124 -2.49 8.42 1.07
N ILE A 125 -1.71 7.62 1.80
CA ILE A 125 -0.56 6.89 1.27
C ILE A 125 -0.76 5.41 1.59
N MET A 126 -0.67 4.57 0.56
CA MET A 126 -0.93 3.15 0.66
C MET A 126 0.29 2.36 0.17
N PRO A 127 1.12 1.83 1.09
CA PRO A 127 2.02 0.73 0.77
C PRO A 127 1.20 -0.56 0.56
N PHE A 128 1.50 -1.32 -0.48
CA PHE A 128 0.86 -2.60 -0.77
C PHE A 128 1.75 -3.49 -1.63
N GLU A 129 1.45 -4.79 -1.66
CA GLU A 129 2.09 -5.79 -2.50
C GLU A 129 1.01 -6.63 -3.19
N ASN A 130 1.24 -6.96 -4.45
CA ASN A 130 0.55 -8.06 -5.11
C ASN A 130 1.61 -9.13 -5.39
N LYS A 131 1.37 -10.38 -4.97
CA LYS A 131 2.31 -11.49 -5.13
C LYS A 131 1.64 -12.69 -5.79
N GLY A 132 2.30 -13.23 -6.82
CA GLY A 132 1.90 -14.44 -7.53
C GLY A 132 1.13 -14.20 -8.83
N GLU A 133 1.33 -15.09 -9.80
CA GLU A 133 0.72 -15.01 -11.13
C GLU A 133 -0.82 -15.03 -11.06
N VAL A 134 -1.39 -15.78 -10.11
CA VAL A 134 -2.84 -15.94 -9.92
C VAL A 134 -3.57 -14.64 -9.57
N VAL A 135 -2.87 -13.62 -9.06
CA VAL A 135 -3.41 -12.27 -8.81
C VAL A 135 -2.95 -11.24 -9.85
N GLY A 136 -2.45 -11.69 -11.00
CA GLY A 136 -2.09 -10.85 -12.14
C GLY A 136 -0.71 -10.19 -12.06
N VAL A 137 0.19 -10.70 -11.21
CA VAL A 137 1.58 -10.24 -11.16
C VAL A 137 2.32 -10.78 -12.37
N THR A 138 2.74 -9.90 -13.26
CA THR A 138 3.52 -10.24 -14.46
C THR A 138 5.02 -9.98 -14.30
N MET A 139 5.43 -9.42 -13.16
CA MET A 139 6.83 -9.14 -12.84
C MET A 139 7.26 -10.03 -11.66
N PRO A 140 8.08 -11.07 -11.88
CA PRO A 140 8.47 -12.02 -10.84
C PRO A 140 9.45 -11.44 -9.81
N HIS A 141 10.23 -10.42 -10.20
CA HIS A 141 11.20 -9.76 -9.30
C HIS A 141 10.50 -9.26 -8.02
N PRO A 142 11.04 -9.50 -6.82
CA PRO A 142 10.35 -9.19 -5.57
C PRO A 142 10.15 -7.68 -5.39
N HIS A 143 8.88 -7.26 -5.36
CA HIS A 143 8.54 -5.85 -5.24
C HIS A 143 7.17 -5.62 -4.61
N GLY A 144 7.05 -4.48 -3.95
CA GLY A 144 5.79 -3.87 -3.56
C GLY A 144 5.59 -2.54 -4.29
N GLN A 145 4.59 -1.78 -3.87
CA GLN A 145 4.26 -0.48 -4.41
C GLN A 145 3.83 0.47 -3.29
N ILE A 146 4.05 1.77 -3.49
CA ILE A 146 3.49 2.82 -2.63
C ILE A 146 2.75 3.82 -3.49
N TYR A 147 1.45 3.96 -3.26
CA TYR A 147 0.62 4.93 -3.96
C TYR A 147 0.21 6.07 -3.02
N GLY A 148 0.51 7.30 -3.42
CA GLY A 148 -0.01 8.52 -2.81
C GLY A 148 -1.23 9.01 -3.56
N TYR A 149 -2.37 9.10 -2.87
CA TYR A 149 -3.66 9.52 -3.41
C TYR A 149 -3.97 10.96 -3.01
N SER A 150 -4.52 11.75 -3.94
CA SER A 150 -5.03 13.09 -3.66
C SER A 150 -6.43 13.13 -3.03
N TRP A 151 -7.03 11.96 -2.79
CA TRP A 151 -8.27 11.75 -2.06
C TRP A 151 -8.13 10.56 -1.11
N ILE A 152 -9.10 10.34 -0.23
CA ILE A 152 -9.17 9.15 0.61
C ILE A 152 -10.00 8.09 -0.12
N PRO A 153 -9.44 6.92 -0.49
CA PRO A 153 -10.19 5.86 -1.15
C PRO A 153 -11.41 5.40 -0.34
N LEU A 154 -12.50 4.99 -1.00
CA LEU A 154 -13.79 4.71 -0.34
C LEU A 154 -13.70 3.73 0.83
N ARG A 155 -13.02 2.59 0.65
CA ARG A 155 -12.91 1.57 1.72
C ARG A 155 -12.21 2.14 2.95
N ILE A 156 -11.23 3.01 2.78
CA ILE A 156 -10.51 3.67 3.87
C ILE A 156 -11.39 4.73 4.52
N LYS A 157 -12.05 5.57 3.72
CA LYS A 157 -13.01 6.57 4.21
C LYS A 157 -14.09 5.92 5.08
N ARG A 158 -14.68 4.80 4.61
CA ARG A 158 -15.70 4.06 5.36
C ARG A 158 -15.18 3.51 6.69
N LYS A 159 -13.94 3.00 6.74
CA LYS A 159 -13.31 2.55 7.99
C LYS A 159 -13.13 3.71 8.97
N ILE A 160 -12.67 4.87 8.50
CA ILE A 160 -12.52 6.09 9.30
C ILE A 160 -13.88 6.56 9.85
N ASP A 161 -14.91 6.62 9.01
CA ASP A 161 -16.26 7.04 9.41
C ASP A 161 -16.83 6.13 10.51
N MET A 162 -16.59 4.82 10.40
CA MET A 162 -17.08 3.84 11.37
C MET A 162 -16.30 3.86 12.68
N ALA A 163 -14.96 3.95 12.60
CA ALA A 163 -14.14 4.13 13.80
C ALA A 163 -14.49 5.43 14.54
N SER A 164 -14.75 6.52 13.81
CA SER A 164 -15.12 7.82 14.39
C SER A 164 -16.49 7.79 15.05
N SER A 165 -17.48 7.20 14.36
CA SER A 165 -18.84 7.04 14.90
C SER A 165 -18.85 6.16 16.15
N TYR A 166 -18.09 5.07 16.15
CA TYR A 166 -17.93 4.21 17.31
C TYR A 166 -17.28 4.95 18.49
N TYR A 167 -16.18 5.68 18.24
CA TYR A 167 -15.50 6.47 19.25
C TYR A 167 -16.43 7.52 19.88
N ASN A 168 -17.23 8.23 19.09
CA ASN A 168 -18.16 9.23 19.61
C ASN A 168 -19.24 8.65 20.54
N ILE A 169 -19.58 7.37 20.40
CA ILE A 169 -20.59 6.68 21.22
C ILE A 169 -19.95 6.00 22.43
N LYS A 170 -18.78 5.37 22.24
CA LYS A 170 -18.14 4.50 23.25
C LYS A 170 -16.99 5.16 24.00
N ASN A 171 -16.51 6.31 23.52
CA ASN A 171 -15.30 6.99 23.98
C ASN A 171 -14.08 6.04 24.04
N LYS A 172 -14.03 5.08 23.12
CA LYS A 172 -12.99 4.05 22.99
C LYS A 172 -12.77 3.73 21.50
N SER A 173 -11.54 3.39 21.13
CA SER A 173 -11.21 3.05 19.75
C SER A 173 -11.85 1.73 19.34
N LEU A 174 -12.56 1.72 18.21
CA LEU A 174 -13.12 0.50 17.61
C LEU A 174 -12.05 -0.58 17.41
N PHE A 175 -10.86 -0.19 16.95
CA PHE A 175 -9.76 -1.10 16.72
C PHE A 175 -9.23 -1.73 18.01
N ALA A 176 -9.20 -0.96 19.11
CA ALA A 176 -8.76 -1.46 20.40
C ALA A 176 -9.76 -2.46 20.98
N ASP A 177 -11.07 -2.16 20.91
CA ASP A 177 -12.12 -3.10 21.34
C ASP A 177 -12.13 -4.38 20.50
N MET A 178 -11.95 -4.28 19.18
CA MET A 178 -11.82 -5.45 18.32
C MET A 178 -10.63 -6.32 18.72
N LEU A 179 -9.46 -5.72 18.93
CA LEU A 179 -8.25 -6.47 19.29
C LEU A 179 -8.37 -7.12 20.67
N GLU A 180 -8.94 -6.42 21.66
CA GLU A 180 -9.16 -6.95 23.00
C GLU A 180 -10.06 -8.20 22.97
N GLN A 181 -11.16 -8.17 22.21
CA GLN A 181 -12.04 -9.32 22.05
C GLN A 181 -11.39 -10.50 21.32
N GLU A 182 -10.56 -10.24 20.30
CA GLU A 182 -9.85 -11.29 19.59
C GLU A 182 -8.80 -11.97 20.48
N ILE A 183 -8.10 -11.20 21.33
CA ILE A 183 -7.14 -11.71 22.32
C ILE A 183 -7.88 -12.51 23.42
N GLU A 184 -8.99 -11.99 23.95
CA GLU A 184 -9.78 -12.68 24.98
C GLU A 184 -10.35 -14.02 24.49
N ASP A 185 -10.82 -14.07 23.24
CA ASP A 185 -11.34 -15.31 22.64
C ASP A 185 -10.21 -16.31 22.29
N GLY A 186 -9.05 -15.83 21.84
CA GLY A 186 -7.85 -16.61 21.56
C GLY A 186 -7.92 -17.56 20.36
N ARG A 187 -9.11 -18.01 19.94
CA ARG A 187 -9.28 -19.05 18.90
C ARG A 187 -8.83 -18.64 17.50
N ARG A 188 -8.79 -17.34 17.22
CA ARG A 188 -8.40 -16.77 15.92
C ARG A 188 -6.99 -16.17 15.92
N ILE A 189 -6.28 -16.22 17.05
CA ILE A 189 -4.89 -15.77 17.15
C ILE A 189 -3.99 -16.78 16.43
N ILE A 190 -3.16 -16.29 15.53
CA ILE A 190 -2.19 -17.08 14.76
C ILE A 190 -0.80 -16.93 15.38
N PHE A 191 -0.41 -15.69 15.67
CA PHE A 191 0.89 -15.38 16.27
C PHE A 191 0.79 -14.04 17.04
N GLU A 192 1.54 -13.94 18.12
CA GLU A 192 1.58 -12.76 18.99
C GLU A 192 2.99 -12.56 19.54
N ASN A 193 3.47 -11.32 19.50
CA ASN A 193 4.68 -10.91 20.21
C ASN A 193 4.39 -9.70 21.11
N ASP A 194 5.39 -9.09 21.74
CA ASP A 194 5.18 -8.01 22.71
C ASP A 194 4.40 -6.80 22.17
N ASP A 195 4.52 -6.46 20.88
CA ASP A 195 3.97 -5.23 20.31
C ASP A 195 2.86 -5.46 19.29
N PHE A 196 2.73 -6.66 18.70
CA PHE A 196 1.79 -6.96 17.63
C PHE A 196 1.08 -8.30 17.81
N VAL A 197 -0.10 -8.41 17.19
CA VAL A 197 -0.92 -9.62 17.11
C VAL A 197 -1.31 -9.86 15.66
N CYS A 198 -1.12 -11.09 15.18
CA CYS A 198 -1.64 -11.59 13.92
C CYS A 198 -2.77 -12.55 14.18
N PHE A 199 -3.92 -12.28 13.57
CA PHE A 199 -5.13 -13.07 13.77
C PHE A 199 -5.97 -13.13 12.51
N LEU A 200 -6.83 -14.13 12.43
CA LEU A 200 -7.87 -14.23 11.41
C LEU A 200 -9.06 -13.35 11.84
N PRO A 201 -9.38 -12.25 11.17
CA PRO A 201 -10.47 -11.38 11.60
C PRO A 201 -11.80 -12.14 11.61
N PHE A 202 -12.64 -11.90 12.61
CA PHE A 202 -14.00 -12.48 12.68
C PHE A 202 -14.78 -12.37 11.36
N ALA A 203 -14.64 -11.24 10.64
CA ALA A 203 -15.29 -10.98 9.35
C ALA A 203 -14.26 -10.85 8.21
N SER A 204 -13.48 -11.91 7.97
CA SER A 204 -12.54 -11.96 6.84
C SER A 204 -13.25 -12.11 5.49
N GLU A 205 -12.85 -11.29 4.50
CA GLU A 205 -13.35 -11.39 3.11
C GLU A 205 -12.62 -12.48 2.30
N TYR A 206 -11.57 -13.09 2.86
CA TYR A 206 -10.73 -14.09 2.21
C TYR A 206 -10.64 -15.38 3.04
N PRO A 207 -10.52 -16.56 2.40
CA PRO A 207 -10.42 -17.84 3.11
C PRO A 207 -9.32 -17.88 4.19
N TYR A 208 -8.19 -17.22 3.90
CA TYR A 208 -7.03 -17.12 4.80
C TYR A 208 -6.64 -15.65 5.05
N GLY A 209 -7.62 -14.74 5.05
CA GLY A 209 -7.33 -13.33 5.35
C GLY A 209 -6.87 -13.16 6.79
N ILE A 210 -5.72 -12.54 6.98
CA ILE A 210 -5.12 -12.24 8.28
C ILE A 210 -5.04 -10.72 8.48
N MET A 211 -5.01 -10.28 9.72
CA MET A 211 -4.74 -8.90 10.08
C MET A 211 -3.65 -8.86 11.15
N ILE A 212 -2.66 -7.99 10.93
CA ILE A 212 -1.59 -7.71 11.89
C ILE A 212 -1.90 -6.35 12.50
N MET A 213 -2.05 -6.28 13.83
CA MET A 213 -2.37 -5.05 14.54
C MET A 213 -1.38 -4.80 15.68
N PRO A 214 -0.98 -3.53 15.90
CA PRO A 214 -0.24 -3.17 17.09
C PRO A 214 -1.14 -3.27 18.33
N LYS A 215 -0.59 -3.78 19.43
CA LYS A 215 -1.27 -3.85 20.74
C LYS A 215 -1.47 -2.48 21.38
N LYS A 216 -0.59 -1.54 21.05
CA LYS A 216 -0.65 -0.14 21.48
C LYS A 216 -1.23 0.73 20.37
N ASN A 217 -1.75 1.88 20.76
CA ASN A 217 -2.29 2.84 19.81
C ASN A 217 -1.15 3.45 18.97
N ILE A 218 -1.01 2.94 17.75
CA ILE A 218 -0.09 3.44 16.73
C ILE A 218 -0.91 3.84 15.51
N ILE A 219 -0.69 5.06 14.99
CA ILE A 219 -1.53 5.65 13.94
C ILE A 219 -1.03 5.24 12.56
N ALA A 220 0.29 5.21 12.36
CA ALA A 220 0.91 4.84 11.09
C ALA A 220 2.23 4.09 11.28
N ILE A 221 2.69 3.41 10.22
CA ILE A 221 4.02 2.77 10.17
C ILE A 221 5.13 3.80 10.48
N ASN A 222 4.93 5.08 10.13
CA ASN A 222 5.86 6.16 10.46
C ASN A 222 6.06 6.41 11.96
N ASP A 223 5.15 5.94 12.81
CA ASP A 223 5.27 6.08 14.27
C ASP A 223 6.02 4.91 14.91
N PHE A 224 6.42 3.89 14.13
CA PHE A 224 7.19 2.75 14.65
C PHE A 224 8.58 3.23 15.10
N ASN A 225 8.90 2.99 16.37
CA ASN A 225 10.26 3.12 16.88
C ASN A 225 11.10 1.87 16.54
N GLU A 226 12.37 1.86 16.92
CA GLU A 226 13.29 0.73 16.64
C GLU A 226 12.78 -0.61 17.18
N LYS A 227 12.17 -0.61 18.37
CA LYS A 227 11.56 -1.82 18.96
C LYS A 227 10.39 -2.31 18.11
N ASN A 228 9.48 -1.41 17.72
CA ASN A 228 8.33 -1.77 16.89
C ASN A 228 8.78 -2.29 15.52
N LEU A 229 9.80 -1.69 14.90
CA LEU A 229 10.37 -2.17 13.65
C LEU A 229 10.91 -3.60 13.79
N TYR A 230 11.63 -3.89 14.88
CA TYR A 230 12.17 -5.23 15.16
C TYR A 230 11.10 -6.28 15.48
N HIS A 231 9.96 -5.87 16.04
CA HIS A 231 8.84 -6.79 16.28
C HIS A 231 7.94 -6.97 15.07
N TRP A 232 7.86 -5.98 14.18
CA TRP A 232 7.06 -6.05 12.96
C TRP A 232 7.61 -7.06 11.95
N GLN A 233 8.94 -7.15 11.81
CA GLN A 233 9.59 -8.07 10.85
C GLN A 233 9.33 -9.57 11.08
N ILE A 234 8.79 -9.94 12.24
CA ILE A 234 8.44 -11.34 12.56
C ILE A 234 7.14 -11.76 11.83
N PHE A 235 6.42 -10.80 11.22
CA PHE A 235 5.20 -11.00 10.45
C PHE A 235 5.41 -10.76 8.95
#